data_AF-A0A0H4T2A0-F1
#
_entry.id   AF-A0A0H4T2A0-F1
#
_cell.length_a   1.000
_cell.length_b   1.000
_cell.length_c   1.000
_cell.angle_alpha   90.00
_cell.angle_beta   90.00
_cell.angle_gamma   90.00
#
_symmetry.space_group_name_H-M   'P 1'
#
loop_
_entity.id
_entity.type
_entity.pdbx_description
1 polymer ?
#
loop_
_entity_poly.entity_id
_entity_poly.type
_entity_poly.pdbx_seq_one_letter_code
_entity_poly.pdbx_strand_id
1 'polypeptide(L)'
;MVSSKPRIQRKRAAQAPLHRKRRMTSSHLSPEIHDKAKGRLPRAVPVRKGDTVRIMRGGFRGREGKVLSVDRVAGTVVVEGITIEKVDEKKVERPIHASNLMIVRMDDTDAWRRRKLEALGE
;
A
#
# COMPACT_ATOMS: atom_id res chain seq x y z
N MET A 1 21.13 6.53 -13.84
CA MET A 1 21.17 8.00 -13.69
C MET A 1 19.74 8.56 -13.70
N VAL A 2 19.34 9.29 -12.65
CA VAL A 2 17.99 9.90 -12.55
C VAL A 2 18.04 11.28 -13.22
N SER A 3 17.05 11.59 -14.06
CA SER A 3 16.97 12.92 -14.70
C SER A 3 16.40 13.93 -13.71
N SER A 4 16.99 15.12 -13.59
CA SER A 4 16.48 16.23 -12.77
C SER A 4 15.20 16.86 -13.31
N LYS A 5 14.87 16.65 -14.60
CA LYS A 5 13.73 17.29 -15.27
C LYS A 5 12.38 16.75 -14.74
N PRO A 6 11.52 17.57 -14.10
CA PRO A 6 10.26 17.09 -13.50
C PRO A 6 9.30 16.43 -14.49
N ARG A 7 9.23 16.96 -15.72
CA ARG A 7 8.40 16.41 -16.81
C ARG A 7 8.77 14.95 -17.12
N ILE A 8 10.07 14.64 -17.15
CA ILE A 8 10.57 13.30 -17.47
C ILE A 8 10.28 12.34 -16.30
N GLN A 9 10.44 12.79 -15.06
CA GLN A 9 10.13 11.98 -13.88
C GLN A 9 8.65 11.59 -13.83
N ARG A 10 7.73 12.55 -14.06
CA ARG A 10 6.28 12.28 -14.11
C ARG A 10 5.92 11.31 -15.23
N LYS A 11 6.48 11.49 -16.44
CA LYS A 11 6.27 10.56 -17.57
C LYS A 11 6.74 9.15 -17.24
N ARG A 12 7.92 9.01 -16.62
CA ARG A 12 8.48 7.71 -16.20
C ARG A 12 7.60 7.00 -15.18
N ALA A 13 7.05 7.72 -14.21
CA ALA A 13 6.15 7.16 -13.21
C ALA A 13 4.83 6.69 -13.84
N ALA A 14 4.21 7.53 -14.68
CA ALA A 14 2.94 7.21 -15.33
C ALA A 14 3.04 6.00 -16.27
N GLN A 15 4.09 5.95 -17.09
CA GLN A 15 4.35 4.91 -18.10
C GLN A 15 5.13 3.71 -17.56
N ALA A 16 5.35 3.60 -16.25
CA ALA A 16 6.09 2.49 -15.66
C ALA A 16 5.39 1.13 -15.93
N PRO A 17 6.14 0.06 -16.24
CA PRO A 17 5.56 -1.28 -16.37
C PRO A 17 5.03 -1.79 -15.03
N LEU A 18 4.07 -2.74 -15.07
CA LEU A 18 3.34 -3.22 -13.90
C LEU A 18 4.24 -3.74 -12.76
N HIS A 19 5.33 -4.45 -13.10
CA HIS A 19 6.27 -4.96 -12.09
C HIS A 19 7.01 -3.84 -11.33
N ARG A 20 7.19 -2.66 -11.95
CA ARG A 20 7.72 -1.46 -11.28
C ARG A 20 6.62 -0.74 -10.50
N LYS A 21 5.41 -0.61 -11.07
CA LYS A 21 4.26 -0.04 -10.35
C LYS A 21 3.94 -0.78 -9.06
N ARG A 22 4.17 -2.10 -9.01
CA ARG A 22 4.10 -2.90 -7.77
C ARG A 22 4.99 -2.36 -6.64
N ARG A 23 6.22 -1.91 -6.95
CA ARG A 23 7.12 -1.36 -5.92
C ARG A 23 6.69 0.05 -5.50
N MET A 24 6.12 0.81 -6.44
CA MET A 24 5.58 2.14 -6.18
C MET A 24 4.31 2.12 -5.32
N THR A 25 3.53 1.04 -5.39
CA THR A 25 2.38 0.77 -4.50
C THR A 25 2.82 0.13 -3.19
N SER A 26 3.72 0.83 -2.48
CA SER A 26 4.18 0.45 -1.14
C SER A 26 3.63 1.39 -0.09
N SER A 27 3.45 0.85 1.12
CA SER A 27 3.00 1.58 2.30
C SER A 27 3.95 1.31 3.46
N HIS A 28 4.02 2.25 4.39
CA HIS A 28 4.87 2.13 5.57
C HIS A 28 4.34 1.04 6.51
N LEU A 29 5.23 0.29 7.13
CA LEU A 29 4.86 -0.61 8.22
C LEU A 29 4.62 0.18 9.51
N SER A 30 3.77 -0.35 10.38
CA SER A 30 3.63 0.19 11.73
C SER A 30 4.96 0.05 12.51
N PRO A 31 5.28 1.01 13.39
CA PRO A 31 6.45 0.90 14.27
C PRO A 31 6.44 -0.42 15.06
N GLU A 32 5.27 -0.86 15.53
CA GLU A 32 5.11 -2.11 16.27
C GLU A 32 5.60 -3.35 15.49
N ILE A 33 5.34 -3.44 14.19
CA ILE A 33 5.85 -4.53 13.35
C ILE A 33 7.37 -4.43 13.24
N HIS A 34 7.87 -3.22 13.04
CA HIS A 34 9.29 -2.97 12.84
C HIS A 34 10.10 -3.29 14.11
N ASP A 35 9.57 -2.94 15.28
CA ASP A 35 10.16 -3.22 16.59
C ASP A 35 10.16 -4.73 16.87
N LYS A 36 9.05 -5.43 16.58
CA LYS A 36 8.98 -6.90 16.67
C LYS A 36 10.00 -7.59 15.77
N ALA A 37 10.20 -7.07 14.57
CA ALA A 37 11.19 -7.58 13.63
C ALA A 37 12.62 -7.07 13.89
N LYS A 38 12.86 -6.33 14.98
CA LYS A 38 14.16 -5.75 15.35
C LYS A 38 14.80 -4.96 14.21
N GLY A 39 14.00 -4.27 13.40
CA GLY A 39 14.46 -3.49 12.25
C GLY A 39 15.01 -4.27 11.07
N ARG A 40 14.82 -5.60 11.01
CA ARG A 40 15.16 -6.43 9.85
C ARG A 40 14.21 -6.23 8.67
N LEU A 41 13.00 -5.73 8.94
CA LEU A 41 12.01 -5.47 7.89
C LEU A 41 12.26 -4.12 7.21
N PRO A 42 12.01 -4.00 5.89
CA PRO A 42 12.03 -2.71 5.21
C PRO A 42 10.98 -1.75 5.78
N ARG A 43 11.28 -0.45 5.78
CA ARG A 43 10.31 0.59 6.24
C ARG A 43 8.98 0.56 5.49
N ALA A 44 8.99 0.17 4.21
CA ALA A 44 7.80 0.11 3.38
C ALA A 44 7.78 -1.17 2.55
N VAL A 45 6.59 -1.78 2.45
CA VAL A 45 6.36 -3.04 1.74
C VAL A 45 5.22 -2.84 0.74
N PRO A 46 5.26 -3.49 -0.44
CA PRO A 46 4.14 -3.48 -1.38
C PRO A 46 2.85 -4.02 -0.72
N VAL A 47 1.77 -3.24 -0.81
CA VAL A 47 0.47 -3.61 -0.26
C VAL A 47 -0.12 -4.80 -1.04
N ARG A 48 -0.74 -5.74 -0.32
CA ARG A 48 -1.45 -6.87 -0.90
C ARG A 48 -2.89 -6.95 -0.38
N LYS A 49 -3.74 -7.63 -1.15
CA LYS A 49 -5.04 -8.10 -0.67
C LYS A 49 -4.83 -8.96 0.57
N GLY A 50 -5.63 -8.75 1.60
CA GLY A 50 -5.51 -9.47 2.86
C GLY A 50 -4.75 -8.73 3.96
N ASP A 51 -3.89 -7.76 3.62
CA ASP A 51 -3.21 -6.94 4.61
C ASP A 51 -4.22 -6.09 5.40
N THR A 52 -3.97 -5.87 6.69
CA THR A 52 -4.74 -4.92 7.50
C THR A 52 -4.01 -3.58 7.51
N VAL A 53 -4.71 -2.53 7.08
CA VAL A 53 -4.15 -1.20 6.92
C VAL A 53 -4.91 -0.17 7.75
N ARG A 54 -4.17 0.83 8.22
CA ARG A 54 -4.68 2.03 8.87
C ARG A 54 -4.51 3.23 7.95
N ILE A 55 -5.52 4.08 7.91
CA ILE A 55 -5.47 5.30 7.11
C ILE A 55 -4.84 6.42 7.93
N MET A 56 -3.75 6.99 7.40
CA MET A 56 -3.01 8.06 8.06
C MET A 56 -3.48 9.45 7.66
N ARG A 57 -4.02 9.61 6.44
CA ARG A 57 -4.39 10.91 5.86
C ARG A 57 -5.75 10.88 5.16
N GLY A 58 -6.41 12.02 5.08
CA GLY A 58 -7.72 12.20 4.42
C GLY A 58 -8.92 12.09 5.38
N GLY A 59 -10.13 12.16 4.83
CA GLY A 59 -11.38 12.20 5.61
C GLY A 59 -11.68 10.93 6.42
N PHE A 60 -11.05 9.80 6.08
CA PHE A 60 -11.22 8.52 6.78
C PHE A 60 -10.08 8.23 7.78
N ARG A 61 -9.23 9.22 8.10
CA ARG A 61 -8.07 9.06 8.99
C ARG A 61 -8.42 8.34 10.29
N GLY A 62 -7.55 7.44 10.72
CA GLY A 62 -7.68 6.69 11.97
C GLY A 62 -8.43 5.37 11.83
N ARG A 63 -9.25 5.21 10.78
CA ARG A 63 -9.93 3.94 10.49
C ARG A 63 -8.93 2.87 10.05
N GLU A 64 -9.23 1.64 10.46
CA GLU A 64 -8.51 0.44 10.12
C GLU A 64 -9.43 -0.50 9.35
N GLY A 65 -8.87 -1.26 8.42
CA GLY A 65 -9.63 -2.23 7.65
C GLY A 65 -8.74 -3.15 6.84
N LYS A 66 -9.34 -4.22 6.33
CA LYS A 66 -8.65 -5.19 5.47
C LYS A 66 -8.63 -4.69 4.03
N VAL A 67 -7.54 -4.95 3.32
CA VAL A 67 -7.43 -4.62 1.89
C VAL A 67 -8.24 -5.63 1.05
N LEU A 68 -9.21 -5.12 0.30
CA LEU A 68 -10.06 -5.91 -0.61
C LEU A 68 -9.42 -6.05 -1.99
N SER A 69 -8.95 -4.94 -2.55
CA SER A 69 -8.35 -4.89 -3.88
C SER A 69 -7.25 -3.85 -3.97
N VAL A 70 -6.31 -4.07 -4.89
CA VAL A 70 -5.18 -3.17 -5.15
C VAL A 70 -5.11 -2.91 -6.65
N ASP A 71 -5.32 -1.66 -7.05
CA ASP A 71 -5.10 -1.21 -8.42
C ASP A 71 -3.68 -0.64 -8.55
N ARG A 72 -2.82 -1.41 -9.24
CA ARG A 72 -1.43 -1.01 -9.47
C ARG A 72 -1.28 0.04 -10.55
N VAL A 73 -2.25 0.18 -11.46
CA VAL A 73 -2.17 1.17 -12.55
C VAL A 73 -2.39 2.57 -11.99
N ALA A 74 -3.44 2.73 -11.17
CA ALA A 74 -3.78 3.97 -10.48
C ALA A 74 -3.00 4.20 -9.19
N GLY A 75 -2.40 3.16 -8.61
CA GLY A 75 -1.67 3.25 -7.35
C GLY A 75 -2.57 3.29 -6.12
N THR A 76 -3.82 2.85 -6.27
CA THR A 76 -4.87 2.94 -5.27
C THR A 76 -5.20 1.57 -4.68
N VAL A 77 -5.75 1.63 -3.48
CA VAL A 77 -6.12 0.48 -2.66
C VAL A 77 -7.55 0.70 -2.19
N VAL A 78 -8.34 -0.35 -2.23
CA VAL A 78 -9.66 -0.37 -1.63
C VAL A 78 -9.60 -1.13 -0.31
N VAL A 79 -10.13 -0.50 0.73
CA VAL A 79 -10.13 -1.02 2.09
C VAL A 79 -11.57 -1.22 2.53
N GLU A 80 -11.81 -2.33 3.21
CA GLU A 80 -13.08 -2.70 3.78
C GLU A 80 -13.60 -1.62 4.76
N GLY A 81 -14.90 -1.34 4.71
CA GLY A 81 -15.54 -0.32 5.56
C GLY A 81 -15.32 1.13 5.11
N ILE A 82 -14.58 1.37 4.02
CA ILE A 82 -14.42 2.69 3.42
C ILE A 82 -15.29 2.82 2.17
N THR A 83 -16.51 3.28 2.40
CA THR A 83 -17.49 3.54 1.35
C THR A 83 -17.95 4.98 1.38
N ILE A 84 -18.42 5.45 0.22
CA ILE A 84 -19.13 6.71 0.04
C ILE A 84 -20.53 6.37 -0.40
N GLU A 85 -21.50 7.03 0.19
CA GLU A 85 -22.90 6.96 -0.24
C GLU A 85 -23.08 7.89 -1.44
N LYS A 86 -23.57 7.33 -2.54
CA LYS A 86 -24.02 8.12 -3.69
C LYS A 86 -25.42 8.67 -3.43
N VAL A 87 -25.84 9.63 -4.25
CA VAL A 87 -27.21 10.17 -4.26
C VAL A 87 -28.24 9.06 -4.43
N ASP A 88 -27.91 8.02 -5.21
CA ASP A 88 -28.75 6.84 -5.43
C ASP A 88 -28.78 5.86 -4.23
N GLU A 89 -28.37 6.29 -3.02
CA GLU A 89 -28.23 5.50 -1.78
C GLU A 89 -27.28 4.30 -1.84
N LYS A 90 -26.66 4.05 -2.99
CA LYS A 90 -25.69 2.97 -3.18
C LYS A 90 -24.36 3.32 -2.51
N LYS A 91 -23.84 2.36 -1.73
CA LYS A 91 -22.50 2.43 -1.12
C LYS A 91 -21.46 1.99 -2.14
N VAL A 92 -20.57 2.90 -2.50
CA VAL A 92 -19.45 2.63 -3.41
C VAL A 92 -18.14 2.76 -2.65
N GLU A 93 -17.24 1.81 -2.89
CA GLU A 93 -15.91 1.78 -2.29
C GLU A 93 -15.09 3.01 -2.71
N ARG A 94 -14.41 3.65 -1.75
CA ARG A 94 -13.53 4.78 -2.04
C ARG A 94 -12.09 4.31 -2.22
N PRO A 95 -11.50 4.43 -3.43
CA PRO A 95 -10.08 4.15 -3.62
C PRO A 95 -9.21 5.17 -2.87
N ILE A 96 -8.17 4.68 -2.19
CA ILE A 96 -7.19 5.47 -1.44
C ILE A 96 -5.80 5.18 -1.97
N HIS A 97 -4.97 6.21 -2.15
CA HIS A 97 -3.58 6.02 -2.58
C HIS A 97 -2.74 5.32 -1.50
N ALA A 98 -1.91 4.34 -1.90
CA ALA A 98 -1.13 3.52 -0.96
C ALA A 98 -0.22 4.34 -0.02
N SER A 99 0.29 5.50 -0.46
CA SER A 99 1.13 6.36 0.39
C SER A 99 0.42 6.93 1.64
N ASN A 100 -0.92 6.96 1.63
CA ASN A 100 -1.72 7.47 2.74
C ASN A 100 -2.07 6.39 3.77
N LEU A 101 -1.59 5.16 3.55
CA LEU A 101 -1.85 4.00 4.38
C LEU A 101 -0.60 3.61 5.18
N MET A 102 -0.85 2.97 6.31
CA MET A 102 0.13 2.27 7.13
C MET A 102 -0.33 0.83 7.31
N ILE A 103 0.56 -0.13 7.10
CA ILE A 103 0.27 -1.56 7.28
C ILE A 103 0.38 -1.87 8.77
N VAL A 104 -0.72 -2.31 9.37
CA VAL A 104 -0.79 -2.69 10.80
C VAL A 104 -0.56 -4.18 10.99
N ARG A 105 -1.04 -5.01 10.05
CA ARG A 105 -0.80 -6.45 10.00
C ARG A 105 -0.60 -6.90 8.56
N MET A 106 0.40 -7.74 8.33
CA MET A 106 0.67 -8.33 7.02
C MET A 106 -0.07 -9.66 6.88
N ASP A 107 -0.46 -9.98 5.65
CA ASP A 107 -0.85 -11.34 5.28
C ASP A 107 0.38 -12.19 4.96
N ASP A 108 0.61 -13.20 5.79
CA ASP A 108 1.75 -14.13 5.75
C ASP A 108 1.42 -15.47 5.07
N THR A 109 0.25 -15.58 4.42
CA THR A 109 -0.19 -16.83 3.75
C THR A 109 0.76 -17.26 2.62
N ASP A 110 1.43 -16.32 1.95
CA ASP A 110 2.35 -16.60 0.84
C ASP A 110 3.79 -16.84 1.32
N ALA A 111 4.26 -18.09 1.18
CA ALA A 111 5.63 -18.49 1.53
C ALA A 111 6.71 -17.69 0.78
N TRP A 112 6.46 -17.27 -0.46
CA TRP A 112 7.41 -16.46 -1.22
C TRP A 112 7.55 -15.03 -0.67
N ARG A 113 6.45 -14.46 -0.19
CA ARG A 113 6.46 -13.14 0.46
C ARG A 113 7.30 -13.21 1.72
N ARG A 114 7.06 -14.23 2.55
CA ARG A 114 7.77 -14.45 3.81
C ARG A 114 9.27 -14.63 3.58
N ARG A 115 9.67 -15.58 2.74
CA ARG A 115 11.08 -15.83 2.42
C ARG A 115 11.78 -14.55 1.93
N LYS A 116 11.08 -13.73 1.15
CA LYS A 116 11.65 -12.48 0.64
C LYS A 116 11.81 -11.39 1.70
N LEU A 117 10.89 -11.33 2.66
CA LEU A 117 11.00 -10.40 3.79
C LEU A 117 12.10 -10.84 4.76
N GLU A 118 12.24 -12.13 4.99
CA GLU A 118 13.32 -12.72 5.81
C GLU A 118 14.69 -12.50 5.14
N ALA A 119 14.82 -12.80 3.84
CA ALA A 119 16.07 -12.63 3.09
C ALA A 119 16.49 -11.16 2.87
N LEU A 120 15.62 -10.17 3.13
CA LEU A 120 16.01 -8.76 3.08
C LEU A 120 16.53 -8.23 4.42
N GLY A 121 16.34 -9.01 5.48
CA GLY A 121 16.69 -8.66 6.85
C GLY A 121 17.95 -9.34 7.38
N GLU A 122 18.55 -10.23 6.58
CA GLU A 122 19.96 -10.65 6.66
C GLU A 122 20.83 -9.67 5.86
#